data_AF-A0A434ERV8-F1
#
_entry.id   AF-A0A434ERV8-F1
#
_cell.length_a   1.000
_cell.length_b   1.000
_cell.length_c   1.000
_cell.angle_alpha   90.00
_cell.angle_beta   90.00
_cell.angle_gamma   90.00
#
_symmetry.space_group_name_H-M   'P 1'
#
loop_
_entity.id
_entity.type
_entity.pdbx_description
1 polymer ?
#
loop_
_entity_poly.entity_id
_entity_poly.type
_entity_poly.pdbx_seq_one_letter_code
_entity_poly.pdbx_strand_id
1 'polypeptide(L)'
;TLRVIAKKGRAGFYEGAVADDLVGRLRALGGLHTLDDFAATKGDYRTPVGTSYRGYDIHQMPPNNQGLTALLMLNLLSGFELGKFDPGAAARLHLEIEAGRLAYQDRDAFVADQDHVDVPVKALLSGAYADRLRAAIDPERAMTHLPRLDLPGSDTVYISVVDRDRNAVSFINSTYYSFGSGVVGPKTGVVLQNRGSSFRLDPKHPNAIAPGKRPMHTIMPGMMTKDGRAMMPFGVMGGGYQPFGHVHLLTNMIDFGMDPQQAIDAARVFYNHDVVEAERSVRADAIEGLRRLGHQVVESGHPLGGGQAVLIDWEKGTLTGASDPRKDGLALGY
;
A
#
# COMPACT_ATOMS: atom_id res chain seq x y z
N THR A 1 -22.89 3.77 18.67
CA THR A 1 -21.42 3.68 18.85
C THR A 1 -20.70 5.00 18.70
N LEU A 2 -20.70 5.67 17.53
CA LEU A 2 -19.95 6.91 17.32
C LEU A 2 -20.21 8.01 18.38
N ARG A 3 -21.47 8.22 18.80
CA ARG A 3 -21.81 9.14 19.90
C ARG A 3 -21.17 8.78 21.25
N VAL A 4 -20.93 7.50 21.52
CA VAL A 4 -20.26 7.04 22.74
C VAL A 4 -18.76 7.34 22.66
N ILE A 5 -18.15 7.07 21.50
CA ILE A 5 -16.75 7.41 21.23
C ILE A 5 -16.53 8.91 21.35
N ALA A 6 -17.40 9.73 20.76
CA ALA A 6 -17.29 11.20 20.85
C ALA A 6 -17.32 11.71 22.31
N LYS A 7 -18.08 11.05 23.19
CA LYS A 7 -18.20 11.44 24.60
C LYS A 7 -17.09 10.87 25.51
N LYS A 8 -16.64 9.65 25.23
CA LYS A 8 -15.74 8.89 26.12
C LYS A 8 -14.36 8.64 25.52
N GLY A 9 -14.09 9.17 24.33
CA GLY A 9 -12.88 8.87 23.56
C GLY A 9 -12.71 7.37 23.33
N ARG A 10 -11.45 6.92 23.45
CA ARG A 10 -11.04 5.52 23.27
C ARG A 10 -11.86 4.55 24.15
N ALA A 11 -12.06 4.87 25.42
CA ALA A 11 -12.79 4.02 26.37
C ALA A 11 -14.26 3.78 25.92
N GLY A 12 -14.82 4.67 25.09
CA GLY A 12 -16.15 4.49 24.52
C GLY A 12 -16.28 3.36 23.51
N PHE A 13 -15.16 2.86 22.97
CA PHE A 13 -15.14 1.73 22.02
C PHE A 13 -14.53 0.47 22.63
N TYR A 14 -13.39 0.62 23.29
CA TYR A 14 -12.57 -0.50 23.75
C TYR A 14 -12.95 -1.03 25.14
N GLU A 15 -13.87 -0.35 25.84
CA GLU A 15 -14.33 -0.73 27.17
C GLU A 15 -15.87 -0.60 27.28
N GLY A 16 -16.45 -1.28 28.27
CA GLY A 16 -17.87 -1.25 28.57
C GLY A 16 -18.77 -1.74 27.43
N ALA A 17 -19.97 -1.16 27.31
CA ALA A 17 -21.06 -1.71 26.50
C ALA A 17 -20.74 -1.97 25.01
N VAL A 18 -19.81 -1.22 24.41
CA VAL A 18 -19.39 -1.48 23.02
C VAL A 18 -18.49 -2.70 22.95
N ALA A 19 -17.47 -2.79 23.82
CA ALA A 19 -16.60 -3.96 23.90
C ALA A 19 -17.37 -5.22 24.32
N ASP A 20 -18.31 -5.11 25.26
CA ASP A 20 -19.17 -6.22 25.70
C ASP A 20 -20.00 -6.80 24.54
N ASP A 21 -20.58 -5.94 23.68
CA ASP A 21 -21.35 -6.37 22.50
C ASP A 21 -20.48 -7.11 21.49
N LEU A 22 -19.28 -6.58 21.22
CA LEU A 22 -18.35 -7.14 20.25
C LEU A 22 -17.73 -8.46 20.72
N VAL A 23 -17.20 -8.49 21.95
CA VAL A 23 -16.61 -9.69 22.54
C VAL A 23 -17.66 -10.77 22.76
N GLY A 24 -18.86 -10.40 23.23
CA GLY A 24 -19.99 -11.32 23.35
C GLY A 24 -20.36 -11.95 22.01
N ARG A 25 -20.46 -11.15 20.95
CA ARG A 25 -20.72 -11.65 19.59
C ARG A 25 -19.63 -12.58 19.08
N LEU A 26 -18.36 -12.22 19.24
CA LEU A 26 -17.22 -13.02 18.80
C LEU A 26 -17.18 -14.37 19.52
N ARG A 27 -17.36 -14.39 20.84
CA ARG A 27 -17.38 -15.61 21.66
C ARG A 27 -18.54 -16.53 21.32
N ALA A 28 -19.72 -15.97 21.05
CA ALA A 28 -20.88 -16.76 20.61
C ALA A 28 -20.65 -17.48 19.26
N LEU A 29 -19.68 -17.00 18.46
CA LEU A 29 -19.25 -17.64 17.20
C LEU A 29 -18.00 -18.52 17.36
N GLY A 30 -17.52 -18.74 18.59
CA GLY A 30 -16.32 -19.55 18.89
C GLY A 30 -15.00 -18.78 18.86
N GLY A 31 -15.03 -17.45 18.76
CA GLY A 31 -13.83 -16.61 18.85
C GLY A 31 -13.25 -16.56 20.26
N LEU A 32 -11.93 -16.41 20.36
CA LEU A 32 -11.18 -16.45 21.63
C LEU A 32 -10.96 -15.07 22.28
N HIS A 33 -11.49 -14.01 21.67
CA HIS A 33 -11.30 -12.63 22.11
C HIS A 33 -11.82 -12.41 23.53
N THR A 34 -11.11 -11.57 24.28
CA THR A 34 -11.43 -11.17 25.64
C THR A 34 -11.66 -9.66 25.73
N LEU A 35 -12.28 -9.21 26.82
CA LEU A 35 -12.38 -7.78 27.11
C LEU A 35 -10.99 -7.17 27.34
N ASP A 36 -10.06 -7.96 27.89
CA ASP A 36 -8.67 -7.52 28.12
C ASP A 36 -7.92 -7.30 26.79
N ASP A 37 -8.16 -8.12 25.77
CA ASP A 37 -7.59 -7.90 24.42
C ASP A 37 -8.04 -6.54 23.85
N PHE A 38 -9.32 -6.20 24.02
CA PHE A 38 -9.86 -4.90 23.61
C PHE A 38 -9.29 -3.77 24.46
N ALA A 39 -9.30 -3.92 25.79
CA ALA A 39 -8.81 -2.90 26.72
C ALA A 39 -7.32 -2.60 26.53
N ALA A 40 -6.49 -3.60 26.20
CA ALA A 40 -5.05 -3.44 25.97
C ALA A 40 -4.69 -2.78 24.63
N THR A 41 -5.61 -2.76 23.65
CA THR A 41 -5.33 -2.27 22.29
C THR A 41 -5.03 -0.75 22.27
N LYS A 42 -3.90 -0.34 21.69
CA LYS A 42 -3.53 1.07 21.55
C LYS A 42 -2.88 1.36 20.19
N GLY A 43 -2.92 2.64 19.79
CA GLY A 43 -2.12 3.12 18.66
C GLY A 43 -0.68 3.36 19.12
N ASP A 44 0.28 2.97 18.29
CA ASP A 44 1.71 3.21 18.53
C ASP A 44 2.20 4.37 17.65
N TYR A 45 3.05 5.22 18.20
CA TYR A 45 3.89 6.09 17.38
C TYR A 45 5.08 5.28 16.88
N ARG A 46 5.28 5.24 15.56
CA ARG A 46 6.39 4.54 14.92
C ARG A 46 7.13 5.51 14.00
N THR A 47 8.45 5.42 13.98
CA THR A 47 9.28 6.17 13.04
C THR A 47 9.11 5.56 11.64
N PRO A 48 8.79 6.36 10.61
CA PRO A 48 8.72 5.86 9.24
C PRO A 48 10.05 5.27 8.77
N VAL A 49 9.97 4.36 7.81
CA VAL A 49 11.11 3.92 7.01
C VAL A 49 11.05 4.62 5.66
N GLY A 50 12.18 4.81 5.01
CA GLY A 50 12.19 5.53 3.74
C GLY A 50 13.39 5.23 2.87
N THR A 51 13.31 5.73 1.64
CA THR A 51 14.41 5.73 0.68
C THR A 51 14.45 7.04 -0.11
N SER A 52 15.61 7.35 -0.67
CA SER A 52 15.74 8.47 -1.61
C SER A 52 15.52 7.98 -3.04
N TYR A 53 14.70 8.71 -3.80
CA TYR A 53 14.44 8.46 -5.21
C TYR A 53 14.56 9.77 -5.98
N ARG A 54 15.63 9.90 -6.75
CA ARG A 54 15.92 11.07 -7.62
C ARG A 54 15.80 12.43 -6.90
N GLY A 55 16.33 12.52 -5.69
CA GLY A 55 16.34 13.75 -4.89
C GLY A 55 15.06 14.00 -4.07
N TYR A 56 14.12 13.06 -4.06
CA TYR A 56 12.97 13.05 -3.16
C TYR A 56 13.16 11.96 -2.11
N ASP A 57 12.69 12.18 -0.89
CA ASP A 57 12.64 11.15 0.15
C ASP A 57 11.21 10.62 0.25
N ILE A 58 11.08 9.30 0.11
CA ILE A 58 9.80 8.60 0.16
C ILE A 58 9.69 7.86 1.48
N HIS A 59 8.65 8.15 2.24
CA HIS A 59 8.41 7.58 3.57
C HIS A 59 7.20 6.66 3.55
N GLN A 60 7.33 5.56 4.28
CA GLN A 60 6.31 4.54 4.48
C GLN A 60 6.31 4.08 5.94
N MET A 61 5.20 3.47 6.36
CA MET A 61 5.14 2.80 7.66
C MET A 61 6.15 1.64 7.73
N PRO A 62 6.82 1.43 8.88
CA PRO A 62 7.70 0.28 9.07
C PRO A 62 6.91 -1.05 9.07
N PRO A 63 7.61 -2.21 8.95
CA PRO A 63 6.99 -3.51 9.15
C PRO A 63 6.21 -3.57 10.48
N ASN A 64 5.07 -4.24 10.57
CA ASN A 64 4.49 -5.22 9.64
C ASN A 64 3.76 -4.66 8.42
N ASN A 65 3.91 -3.37 8.11
CA ASN A 65 3.34 -2.77 6.92
C ASN A 65 4.05 -3.19 5.63
N GLN A 66 3.30 -3.42 4.54
CA GLN A 66 3.89 -3.70 3.23
C GLN A 66 4.51 -2.49 2.53
N GLY A 67 4.48 -1.29 3.12
CA GLY A 67 5.11 -0.09 2.58
C GLY A 67 6.59 -0.27 2.20
N LEU A 68 7.30 -1.16 2.90
CA LEU A 68 8.66 -1.57 2.57
C LEU A 68 8.81 -2.05 1.11
N THR A 69 7.77 -2.71 0.58
CA THR A 69 7.73 -3.22 -0.80
C THR A 69 7.85 -2.10 -1.83
N ALA A 70 7.19 -0.95 -1.61
CA ALA A 70 7.29 0.18 -2.53
C ALA A 70 8.68 0.81 -2.49
N LEU A 71 9.29 0.90 -1.29
CA LEU A 71 10.64 1.41 -1.12
C LEU A 71 11.68 0.50 -1.81
N LEU A 72 11.51 -0.82 -1.72
CA LEU A 72 12.30 -1.80 -2.47
C LEU A 72 12.16 -1.59 -3.98
N MET A 73 10.93 -1.50 -4.49
CA MET A 73 10.68 -1.24 -5.91
C MET A 73 11.36 0.05 -6.39
N LEU A 74 11.25 1.15 -5.64
CA LEU A 74 11.93 2.41 -5.97
C LEU A 74 13.45 2.27 -5.99
N ASN A 75 14.03 1.53 -5.04
CA ASN A 75 15.47 1.26 -5.01
C ASN A 75 15.94 0.43 -6.22
N LEU A 76 15.14 -0.54 -6.66
CA LEU A 76 15.45 -1.29 -7.88
C LEU A 76 15.34 -0.37 -9.10
N LEU A 77 14.27 0.41 -9.19
CA LEU A 77 13.98 1.28 -10.31
C LEU A 77 14.93 2.49 -10.42
N SER A 78 15.60 2.90 -9.35
CA SER A 78 16.51 4.05 -9.34
C SER A 78 17.74 3.86 -10.22
N GLY A 79 18.10 2.60 -10.52
CA GLY A 79 19.20 2.25 -11.42
C GLY A 79 18.85 2.28 -12.91
N PHE A 80 17.59 2.56 -13.27
CA PHE A 80 17.16 2.68 -14.66
C PHE A 80 16.82 4.14 -15.00
N GLU A 81 17.05 4.57 -16.24
CA GLU A 81 16.71 5.93 -16.70
C GLU A 81 15.28 5.98 -17.25
N LEU A 82 14.30 5.82 -16.38
CA LEU A 82 12.92 5.63 -16.82
C LEU A 82 12.34 6.83 -17.60
N GLY A 83 12.78 8.05 -17.28
CA GLY A 83 12.40 9.27 -18.00
C GLY A 83 12.84 9.33 -19.48
N LYS A 84 13.64 8.36 -19.96
CA LYS A 84 13.98 8.21 -21.38
C LYS A 84 12.92 7.45 -22.19
N PHE A 85 11.97 6.80 -21.53
CA PHE A 85 10.86 6.11 -22.18
C PHE A 85 9.66 7.04 -22.39
N ASP A 86 8.75 6.65 -23.27
CA ASP A 86 7.38 7.15 -23.21
C ASP A 86 6.70 6.59 -21.93
N PRO A 87 5.92 7.40 -21.17
CA PRO A 87 5.34 6.96 -19.90
C PRO A 87 4.46 5.72 -20.00
N GLY A 88 3.80 5.53 -21.15
CA GLY A 88 2.96 4.36 -21.43
C GLY A 88 3.67 3.24 -22.20
N ALA A 89 5.00 3.30 -22.38
CA ALA A 89 5.73 2.31 -23.16
C ALA A 89 5.82 0.95 -22.45
N ALA A 90 5.81 -0.12 -23.23
CA ALA A 90 6.01 -1.49 -22.74
C ALA A 90 7.30 -1.65 -21.93
N ALA A 91 8.42 -1.06 -22.37
CA ALA A 91 9.71 -1.16 -21.68
C ALA A 91 9.65 -0.58 -20.26
N ARG A 92 8.95 0.55 -20.09
CA ARG A 92 8.74 1.18 -18.79
C ARG A 92 7.90 0.28 -17.87
N LEU A 93 6.76 -0.21 -18.38
CA LEU A 93 5.86 -1.09 -17.63
C LEU A 93 6.52 -2.42 -17.27
N HIS A 94 7.33 -2.97 -18.18
CA HIS A 94 8.11 -4.18 -17.95
C HIS A 94 9.05 -4.04 -16.75
N LEU A 95 9.84 -2.95 -16.68
CA LEU A 95 10.73 -2.71 -15.56
C LEU A 95 9.98 -2.57 -14.22
N GLU A 96 8.83 -1.89 -14.22
CA GLU A 96 7.97 -1.83 -13.02
C GLU A 96 7.45 -3.19 -12.60
N ILE A 97 6.99 -4.01 -13.55
CA ILE A 97 6.48 -5.36 -13.32
C ILE A 97 7.57 -6.23 -12.70
N GLU A 98 8.76 -6.24 -13.30
CA GLU A 98 9.88 -7.09 -12.85
C GLU A 98 10.46 -6.62 -11.50
N ALA A 99 10.57 -5.31 -11.28
CA ALA A 99 10.94 -4.76 -9.97
C ALA A 99 9.89 -5.11 -8.90
N GLY A 100 8.60 -5.02 -9.26
CA GLY A 100 7.49 -5.42 -8.42
C GLY A 100 7.58 -6.90 -8.03
N ARG A 101 7.81 -7.78 -8.99
CA ARG A 101 7.93 -9.23 -8.76
C ARG A 101 8.99 -9.58 -7.71
N LEU A 102 10.17 -8.98 -7.82
CA LEU A 102 11.26 -9.18 -6.86
C LEU A 102 10.93 -8.58 -5.49
N ALA A 103 10.37 -7.37 -5.45
CA ALA A 103 10.06 -6.71 -4.18
C ALA A 103 8.98 -7.45 -3.38
N TYR A 104 7.98 -8.04 -4.03
CA TYR A 104 6.93 -8.76 -3.31
C TYR A 104 7.39 -10.16 -2.87
N GLN A 105 8.39 -10.75 -3.53
CA GLN A 105 9.07 -11.94 -3.01
C GLN A 105 9.64 -11.66 -1.62
N ASP A 106 10.31 -10.52 -1.47
CA ASP A 106 10.86 -10.11 -0.18
C ASP A 106 9.78 -9.68 0.80
N ARG A 107 8.70 -9.04 0.34
CA ARG A 107 7.54 -8.76 1.17
C ARG A 107 7.03 -10.04 1.83
N ASP A 108 6.78 -11.06 1.01
CA ASP A 108 6.19 -12.30 1.46
C ASP A 108 7.15 -13.11 2.34
N ALA A 109 8.47 -13.01 2.10
CA ALA A 109 9.48 -13.69 2.91
C ALA A 109 9.75 -13.00 4.26
N PHE A 110 9.78 -11.66 4.31
CA PHE A 110 10.35 -10.92 5.44
C PHE A 110 9.38 -10.02 6.20
N VAL A 111 8.32 -9.48 5.57
CA VAL A 111 7.47 -8.48 6.24
C VAL A 111 6.58 -9.13 7.31
N ALA A 112 6.82 -8.75 8.56
CA ALA A 112 6.14 -9.28 9.74
C ALA A 112 6.22 -8.29 10.91
N ASP A 113 5.60 -8.63 12.04
CA ASP A 113 5.54 -7.79 13.24
C ASP A 113 6.90 -7.67 13.93
N GLN A 114 7.47 -6.46 13.92
CA GLN A 114 8.78 -6.18 14.51
C GLN A 114 8.83 -6.32 16.03
N ASP A 115 7.67 -6.37 16.70
CA ASP A 115 7.63 -6.64 18.13
C ASP A 115 7.86 -8.15 18.42
N HIS A 116 7.85 -9.00 17.40
CA HIS A 116 7.97 -10.46 17.52
C HIS A 116 9.12 -11.06 16.69
N VAL A 117 9.52 -10.43 15.59
CA VAL A 117 10.59 -10.92 14.72
C VAL A 117 11.48 -9.77 14.26
N ASP A 118 12.78 -10.05 14.07
CA ASP A 118 13.70 -9.05 13.50
C ASP A 118 13.56 -9.03 11.97
N VAL A 119 13.01 -7.93 11.44
CA VAL A 119 12.91 -7.69 10.00
C VAL A 119 14.13 -6.87 9.57
N PRO A 120 14.97 -7.36 8.63
CA PRO A 120 16.25 -6.73 8.30
C PRO A 120 16.09 -5.50 7.37
N VAL A 121 15.28 -4.53 7.78
CA VAL A 121 14.89 -3.35 6.99
C VAL A 121 16.09 -2.62 6.39
N LYS A 122 17.14 -2.37 7.18
CA LYS A 122 18.34 -1.67 6.70
C LYS A 122 19.07 -2.43 5.60
N ALA A 123 19.14 -3.75 5.69
CA ALA A 123 19.79 -4.57 4.68
C ALA A 123 18.95 -4.61 3.40
N LEU A 124 17.64 -4.81 3.53
CA LEU A 124 16.68 -4.82 2.42
C LEU A 124 16.68 -3.48 1.65
N LEU A 125 16.77 -2.36 2.34
CA LEU A 125 16.80 -1.02 1.72
C LEU A 125 18.19 -0.55 1.29
N SER A 126 19.22 -1.38 1.41
CA SER A 126 20.58 -0.99 1.02
C SER A 126 20.79 -0.96 -0.50
N GLY A 127 21.68 -0.08 -0.97
CA GLY A 127 22.06 -0.03 -2.39
C GLY A 127 22.62 -1.36 -2.91
N ALA A 128 23.47 -2.02 -2.13
CA ALA A 128 24.05 -3.32 -2.50
C ALA A 128 22.97 -4.41 -2.67
N TYR A 129 21.92 -4.39 -1.84
CA TYR A 129 20.80 -5.32 -1.98
C TYR A 129 19.97 -5.01 -3.23
N ALA A 130 19.71 -3.73 -3.49
CA ALA A 130 19.02 -3.29 -4.69
C ALA A 130 19.79 -3.66 -5.96
N ASP A 131 21.12 -3.48 -5.99
CA ASP A 131 21.97 -3.85 -7.12
C ASP A 131 21.91 -5.35 -7.41
N ARG A 132 21.96 -6.18 -6.35
CA ARG A 132 21.84 -7.64 -6.47
C ARG A 132 20.50 -8.05 -7.07
N LEU A 133 19.39 -7.46 -6.62
CA LEU A 133 18.07 -7.77 -7.18
C LEU A 133 17.92 -7.24 -8.60
N ARG A 134 18.40 -6.02 -8.87
CA ARG A 134 18.34 -5.40 -10.19
C ARG A 134 19.08 -6.23 -11.25
N ALA A 135 20.17 -6.89 -10.88
CA ALA A 135 20.91 -7.77 -11.78
C ALA A 135 20.09 -8.99 -12.27
N ALA A 136 18.97 -9.32 -11.62
CA ALA A 136 18.05 -10.36 -12.07
C ALA A 136 17.01 -9.86 -13.10
N ILE A 137 16.89 -8.54 -13.31
CA ILE A 137 15.96 -7.94 -14.27
C ILE A 137 16.64 -7.91 -15.63
N ASP A 138 16.09 -8.66 -16.58
CA ASP A 138 16.48 -8.63 -17.99
C ASP A 138 15.54 -7.65 -18.72
N PRO A 139 16.03 -6.49 -19.20
CA PRO A 139 15.17 -5.45 -19.78
C PRO A 139 14.44 -5.88 -21.06
N GLU A 140 14.88 -6.99 -21.68
CA GLU A 140 14.34 -7.51 -22.93
C GLU A 140 13.54 -8.80 -22.73
N ARG A 141 13.38 -9.28 -21.49
CA ARG A 141 12.66 -10.54 -21.23
C ARG A 141 12.14 -10.65 -19.79
N ALA A 142 10.87 -11.03 -19.67
CA ALA A 142 10.22 -11.33 -18.41
C ALA A 142 10.84 -12.56 -17.73
N MET A 143 11.03 -12.47 -16.41
CA MET A 143 11.38 -13.59 -15.55
C MET A 143 10.29 -14.66 -15.57
N THR A 144 10.73 -15.93 -15.52
CA THR A 144 9.86 -17.12 -15.59
C THR A 144 9.53 -17.74 -14.24
N HIS A 145 10.24 -17.36 -13.15
CA HIS A 145 10.10 -18.00 -11.83
C HIS A 145 10.08 -16.97 -10.70
N LEU A 146 8.89 -16.62 -10.23
CA LEU A 146 8.66 -15.60 -9.21
C LEU A 146 7.45 -15.97 -8.33
N PRO A 147 7.30 -15.36 -7.14
CA PRO A 147 6.23 -15.73 -6.22
C PRO A 147 4.86 -15.46 -6.81
N ARG A 148 3.97 -16.43 -6.66
CA ARG A 148 2.54 -16.26 -6.92
C ARG A 148 1.94 -15.40 -5.81
N LEU A 149 1.41 -14.23 -6.18
CA LEU A 149 0.73 -13.34 -5.24
C LEU A 149 -0.67 -13.85 -4.93
N ASP A 150 -0.82 -14.62 -3.86
CA ASP A 150 -2.13 -15.05 -3.36
C ASP A 150 -2.65 -14.04 -2.31
N LEU A 151 -2.89 -12.80 -2.73
CA LEU A 151 -3.55 -11.82 -1.87
C LEU A 151 -5.05 -11.76 -2.20
N PRO A 152 -5.93 -11.95 -1.19
CA PRO A 152 -7.33 -11.58 -1.36
C PRO A 152 -7.42 -10.11 -1.76
N GLY A 153 -8.50 -9.77 -2.47
CA GLY A 153 -8.86 -8.37 -2.66
C GLY A 153 -8.90 -7.63 -1.32
N SER A 154 -8.86 -6.30 -1.36
CA SER A 154 -9.00 -5.50 -0.15
C SER A 154 -9.76 -4.23 -0.50
N ASP A 155 -10.70 -3.87 0.36
CA ASP A 155 -11.36 -2.58 0.31
C ASP A 155 -10.78 -1.70 1.41
N THR A 156 -10.36 -0.52 0.99
CA THR A 156 -9.59 0.42 1.79
C THR A 156 -10.09 1.80 1.46
N VAL A 157 -10.08 2.70 2.45
CA VAL A 157 -10.29 4.13 2.27
C VAL A 157 -8.98 4.84 2.60
N TYR A 158 -8.58 5.76 1.73
CA TYR A 158 -7.41 6.60 1.88
C TYR A 158 -7.85 8.07 1.84
N ILE A 159 -7.25 8.89 2.70
CA ILE A 159 -7.56 10.31 2.85
C ILE A 159 -6.23 11.06 2.94
N SER A 160 -6.13 12.14 2.17
CA SER A 160 -4.99 13.04 2.15
C SER A 160 -5.45 14.43 2.57
N VAL A 161 -4.80 15.03 3.57
CA VAL A 161 -5.15 16.37 4.07
C VAL A 161 -3.87 17.20 4.22
N VAL A 162 -3.91 18.43 3.75
CA VAL A 162 -2.90 19.45 4.07
C VAL A 162 -3.64 20.71 4.51
N ASP A 163 -3.29 21.25 5.67
CA ASP A 163 -3.89 22.48 6.19
C ASP A 163 -3.07 23.74 5.83
N ARG A 164 -3.57 24.90 6.27
CA ARG A 164 -2.95 26.21 6.05
C ARG A 164 -1.53 26.33 6.64
N ASP A 165 -1.26 25.58 7.70
CA ASP A 165 0.00 25.58 8.44
C ASP A 165 0.96 24.52 7.90
N ARG A 166 0.58 23.86 6.80
CA ARG A 166 1.31 22.77 6.11
C ARG A 166 1.47 21.51 6.96
N ASN A 167 0.58 21.30 7.94
CA ASN A 167 0.44 19.98 8.53
C ASN A 167 -0.12 19.04 7.46
N ALA A 168 0.61 17.95 7.19
CA ALA A 168 0.28 17.00 6.15
C ALA A 168 -0.09 15.64 6.77
N VAL A 169 -1.26 15.12 6.43
CA VAL A 169 -1.77 13.84 6.92
C VAL A 169 -2.01 12.90 5.74
N SER A 170 -1.33 11.77 5.78
CA SER A 170 -1.58 10.60 4.94
C SER A 170 -2.26 9.55 5.80
N PHE A 171 -3.57 9.36 5.61
CA PHE A 171 -4.38 8.49 6.47
C PHE A 171 -5.03 7.38 5.67
N ILE A 172 -4.93 6.15 6.17
CA ILE A 172 -5.50 4.97 5.53
C ILE A 172 -6.20 4.09 6.55
N ASN A 173 -7.38 3.58 6.19
CA ASN A 173 -8.16 2.69 7.05
C ASN A 173 -8.85 1.59 6.23
N SER A 174 -8.96 0.40 6.80
CA SER A 174 -9.54 -0.76 6.11
C SER A 174 -10.01 -1.82 7.11
N THR A 175 -11.13 -2.46 6.80
CA THR A 175 -11.62 -3.72 7.40
C THR A 175 -10.97 -4.97 6.79
N TYR A 176 -9.96 -4.76 5.94
CA TYR A 176 -9.32 -5.71 5.03
C TYR A 176 -10.13 -6.00 3.76
N TYR A 177 -11.01 -6.99 3.75
CA TYR A 177 -11.76 -7.36 2.53
C TYR A 177 -13.22 -6.90 2.62
N SER A 178 -13.66 -5.96 1.78
CA SER A 178 -15.05 -5.51 1.72
C SER A 178 -15.65 -5.21 3.11
N PHE A 179 -16.72 -5.90 3.49
CA PHE A 179 -17.35 -5.81 4.82
C PHE A 179 -16.57 -6.56 5.92
N GLY A 180 -15.25 -6.72 5.77
CA GLY A 180 -14.38 -7.43 6.69
C GLY A 180 -14.78 -8.88 6.86
N SER A 181 -15.03 -9.27 8.11
CA SER A 181 -15.50 -10.63 8.44
C SER A 181 -16.99 -10.85 8.17
N GLY A 182 -17.75 -9.79 7.89
CA GLY A 182 -19.23 -9.82 7.90
C GLY A 182 -19.83 -9.98 9.31
N VAL A 183 -19.02 -10.11 10.36
CA VAL A 183 -19.48 -10.17 11.74
C VAL A 183 -19.78 -8.75 12.22
N VAL A 184 -21.01 -8.54 12.65
CA VAL A 184 -21.49 -7.24 13.15
C VAL A 184 -21.88 -7.36 14.62
N GLY A 185 -21.46 -6.38 15.43
CA GLY A 185 -21.97 -6.21 16.78
C GLY A 185 -23.47 -5.88 16.74
N PRO A 186 -24.36 -6.75 17.23
CA PRO A 186 -25.80 -6.63 16.99
C PRO A 186 -26.42 -5.38 17.63
N LYS A 187 -25.83 -4.86 18.72
CA LYS A 187 -26.31 -3.63 19.37
C LYS A 187 -25.54 -2.39 18.89
N THR A 188 -24.30 -2.58 18.46
CA THR A 188 -23.38 -1.48 18.14
C THR A 188 -23.36 -1.11 16.66
N GLY A 189 -23.77 -2.02 15.77
CA GLY A 189 -23.70 -1.86 14.31
C GLY A 189 -22.26 -1.83 13.78
N VAL A 190 -21.27 -2.21 14.58
CA VAL A 190 -19.85 -2.20 14.20
C VAL A 190 -19.53 -3.47 13.42
N VAL A 191 -19.02 -3.32 12.21
CA VAL A 191 -18.53 -4.42 11.37
C VAL A 191 -17.07 -4.72 11.73
N LEU A 192 -16.75 -5.98 12.02
CA LEU A 192 -15.41 -6.40 12.41
C LEU A 192 -14.55 -6.76 11.20
N GLN A 193 -13.29 -6.31 11.21
CA GLN A 193 -12.30 -6.64 10.19
C GLN A 193 -11.99 -8.14 10.11
N ASN A 194 -11.50 -8.60 8.96
CA ASN A 194 -10.95 -9.96 8.79
C ASN A 194 -9.43 -9.97 8.59
N ARG A 195 -8.71 -8.92 9.01
CA ARG A 195 -7.26 -8.74 8.86
C ARG A 195 -6.40 -9.92 9.31
N GLY A 196 -6.87 -10.72 10.26
CA GLY A 196 -6.17 -11.94 10.71
C GLY A 196 -5.86 -12.93 9.59
N SER A 197 -6.58 -12.90 8.46
CA SER A 197 -6.29 -13.74 7.29
C SER A 197 -4.95 -13.43 6.61
N SER A 198 -4.32 -12.30 6.94
CA SER A 198 -2.95 -12.00 6.49
C SER A 198 -1.89 -12.85 7.18
N PHE A 199 -2.20 -13.59 8.27
CA PHE A 199 -1.22 -14.50 8.88
C PHE A 199 -0.92 -15.71 7.99
N ARG A 200 0.28 -16.26 8.14
CA ARG A 200 0.63 -17.58 7.62
C ARG A 200 0.34 -18.67 8.65
N LEU A 201 0.01 -19.86 8.16
CA LEU A 201 -0.22 -21.04 8.99
C LEU A 201 1.05 -21.88 9.17
N ASP A 202 2.07 -21.69 8.34
CA ASP A 202 3.38 -22.30 8.56
C ASP A 202 4.02 -21.67 9.80
N PRO A 203 4.23 -22.45 10.89
CA PRO A 203 4.79 -21.93 12.14
C PRO A 203 6.23 -21.43 12.01
N LYS A 204 6.95 -21.79 10.95
CA LYS A 204 8.32 -21.32 10.69
C LYS A 204 8.37 -19.96 9.98
N HIS A 205 7.24 -19.50 9.44
CA HIS A 205 7.18 -18.27 8.69
C HIS A 205 7.26 -17.05 9.63
N PRO A 206 8.00 -15.97 9.30
CA PRO A 206 8.08 -14.77 10.17
C PRO A 206 6.73 -14.15 10.48
N ASN A 207 5.78 -14.20 9.54
CA ASN A 207 4.38 -13.80 9.70
C ASN A 207 3.43 -14.95 10.14
N ALA A 208 3.91 -15.97 10.84
CA ALA A 208 3.07 -17.00 11.45
C ALA A 208 2.12 -16.41 12.50
N ILE A 209 0.91 -16.94 12.61
CA ILE A 209 -0.07 -16.56 13.65
C ILE A 209 0.49 -16.83 15.05
N ALA A 210 0.35 -15.85 15.96
CA ALA A 210 0.73 -15.97 17.36
C ALA A 210 -0.10 -15.02 18.25
N PRO A 211 -0.28 -15.33 19.56
CA PRO A 211 -0.96 -14.44 20.50
C PRO A 211 -0.29 -13.07 20.59
N GLY A 212 -1.07 -11.98 20.63
CA GLY A 212 -0.55 -10.61 20.74
C GLY A 212 0.20 -10.07 19.51
N LYS A 213 0.43 -10.90 18.50
CA LYS A 213 1.09 -10.52 17.25
C LYS A 213 0.12 -9.86 16.29
N ARG A 214 0.61 -8.93 15.48
CA ARG A 214 -0.14 -8.28 14.40
C ARG A 214 0.22 -8.90 13.04
N PRO A 215 -0.76 -9.26 12.21
CA PRO A 215 -0.47 -9.85 10.90
C PRO A 215 0.10 -8.80 9.93
N MET A 216 0.81 -9.22 8.88
CA MET A 216 1.22 -8.32 7.80
C MET A 216 0.05 -7.44 7.31
N HIS A 217 0.28 -6.12 7.25
CA HIS A 217 -0.71 -5.13 6.88
C HIS A 217 -0.53 -4.64 5.44
N THR A 218 -1.64 -4.65 4.69
CA THR A 218 -1.67 -4.12 3.33
C THR A 218 -1.82 -2.59 3.25
N ILE A 219 -2.30 -1.95 4.31
CA ILE A 219 -2.66 -0.52 4.32
C ILE A 219 -1.43 0.39 4.44
N MET A 220 -0.98 1.04 3.37
CA MET A 220 0.26 1.83 3.38
C MET A 220 0.01 3.31 3.10
N PRO A 221 0.03 4.20 4.11
CA PRO A 221 0.00 5.65 3.87
C PRO A 221 1.39 6.14 3.46
N GLY A 222 1.49 6.86 2.34
CA GLY A 222 2.74 7.42 1.83
C GLY A 222 2.91 8.90 2.13
N MET A 223 4.16 9.32 2.34
CA MET A 223 4.56 10.73 2.40
C MET A 223 5.81 10.94 1.54
N MET A 224 5.77 11.92 0.65
CA MET A 224 6.94 12.38 -0.10
C MET A 224 7.45 13.67 0.52
N THR A 225 8.75 13.76 0.73
CA THR A 225 9.44 14.98 1.20
C THR A 225 10.60 15.34 0.28
N LYS A 226 11.04 16.60 0.35
CA LYS A 226 12.24 17.08 -0.34
C LYS A 226 12.90 18.15 0.53
N ASP A 227 14.22 18.07 0.69
CA ASP A 227 15.01 19.03 1.50
C ASP A 227 14.43 19.23 2.91
N GLY A 228 13.99 18.13 3.54
CA GLY A 228 13.39 18.13 4.88
C GLY A 228 11.97 18.71 4.98
N ARG A 229 11.33 19.05 3.85
CA ARG A 229 9.96 19.59 3.81
C ARG A 229 8.97 18.59 3.26
N ALA A 230 7.77 18.55 3.83
CA ALA A 230 6.65 17.80 3.27
C ALA A 230 6.31 18.31 1.87
N MET A 231 6.20 17.40 0.90
CA MET A 231 5.81 17.71 -0.47
C MET A 231 4.43 17.19 -0.77
N MET A 232 4.12 15.95 -0.38
CA MET A 232 2.86 15.32 -0.76
C MET A 232 2.53 14.14 0.15
N PRO A 233 1.49 14.22 1.02
CA PRO A 233 0.79 13.03 1.46
C PRO A 233 0.10 12.38 0.25
N PHE A 234 0.28 11.07 0.10
CA PHE A 234 -0.30 10.31 -1.01
C PHE A 234 -0.61 8.86 -0.61
N GLY A 235 -1.52 8.26 -1.36
CA GLY A 235 -1.84 6.85 -1.21
C GLY A 235 -2.62 6.35 -2.41
N VAL A 236 -2.31 5.14 -2.86
CA VAL A 236 -3.07 4.42 -3.89
C VAL A 236 -3.61 3.15 -3.26
N MET A 237 -4.91 3.09 -3.04
CA MET A 237 -5.62 1.97 -2.41
C MET A 237 -5.61 0.71 -3.30
N GLY A 238 -6.04 -0.44 -2.75
CA GLY A 238 -6.21 -1.68 -3.53
C GLY A 238 -5.49 -2.91 -3.00
N GLY A 239 -5.35 -3.05 -1.68
CA GLY A 239 -4.78 -4.28 -1.08
C GLY A 239 -3.36 -4.58 -1.55
N GLY A 240 -3.19 -5.69 -2.26
CA GLY A 240 -1.92 -6.08 -2.86
C GLY A 240 -1.38 -5.08 -3.88
N TYR A 241 -2.24 -4.28 -4.53
CA TYR A 241 -1.82 -3.31 -5.54
C TYR A 241 -1.08 -2.09 -4.96
N GLN A 242 -1.29 -1.76 -3.67
CA GLN A 242 -0.85 -0.47 -3.11
C GLN A 242 0.65 -0.17 -3.32
N PRO A 243 1.60 -1.10 -3.10
CA PRO A 243 3.01 -0.82 -3.36
C PRO A 243 3.29 -0.48 -4.83
N PHE A 244 2.65 -1.20 -5.75
CA PHE A 244 2.81 -0.98 -7.19
C PHE A 244 2.21 0.36 -7.59
N GLY A 245 1.00 0.66 -7.14
CA GLY A 245 0.33 1.93 -7.38
C GLY A 245 1.10 3.13 -6.83
N HIS A 246 1.70 3.01 -5.64
CA HIS A 246 2.57 4.05 -5.07
C HIS A 246 3.77 4.33 -5.97
N VAL A 247 4.45 3.28 -6.45
CA VAL A 247 5.62 3.41 -7.32
C VAL A 247 5.23 4.02 -8.66
N HIS A 248 4.16 3.53 -9.27
CA HIS A 248 3.65 4.04 -10.55
C HIS A 248 3.27 5.53 -10.45
N LEU A 249 2.54 5.92 -9.40
CA LEU A 249 2.21 7.32 -9.12
C LEU A 249 3.46 8.20 -8.97
N LEU A 250 4.39 7.79 -8.09
CA LEU A 250 5.57 8.59 -7.77
C LEU A 250 6.47 8.78 -8.97
N THR A 251 6.67 7.72 -9.75
CA THR A 251 7.53 7.78 -10.92
C THR A 251 6.90 8.52 -12.10
N ASN A 252 5.56 8.49 -12.24
CA ASN A 252 4.85 9.39 -13.15
C ASN A 252 5.15 10.87 -12.86
N MET A 253 5.18 11.23 -11.57
CA MET A 253 5.51 12.60 -11.17
C MET A 253 7.01 12.90 -11.28
N ILE A 254 7.87 12.01 -10.79
CA ILE A 254 9.30 12.27 -10.60
C ILE A 254 10.10 12.02 -11.89
N ASP A 255 9.82 10.94 -12.63
CA ASP A 255 10.54 10.61 -13.88
C ASP A 255 9.94 11.31 -15.10
N PHE A 256 8.62 11.47 -15.13
CA PHE A 256 7.89 11.96 -16.31
C PHE A 256 7.29 13.36 -16.13
N GLY A 257 7.47 13.99 -14.96
CA GLY A 257 7.08 15.39 -14.72
C GLY A 257 5.57 15.63 -14.74
N MET A 258 4.77 14.59 -14.54
CA MET A 258 3.31 14.72 -14.49
C MET A 258 2.85 15.45 -13.23
N ASP A 259 1.77 16.22 -13.35
CA ASP A 259 1.06 16.73 -12.17
C ASP A 259 0.35 15.58 -11.40
N PRO A 260 -0.10 15.80 -10.15
CA PRO A 260 -0.70 14.75 -9.35
C PRO A 260 -1.94 14.09 -9.98
N GLN A 261 -2.76 14.84 -10.72
CA GLN A 261 -3.96 14.29 -11.35
C GLN A 261 -3.59 13.47 -12.59
N GLN A 262 -2.71 14.00 -13.44
CA GLN A 262 -2.17 13.26 -14.59
C GLN A 262 -1.53 11.93 -14.16
N ALA A 263 -0.73 11.96 -13.09
CA ALA A 263 -0.06 10.78 -12.57
C ALA A 263 -1.02 9.73 -11.99
N ILE A 264 -2.14 10.17 -11.40
CA ILE A 264 -3.24 9.30 -10.93
C ILE A 264 -4.05 8.73 -12.10
N ASP A 265 -4.35 9.54 -13.11
CA ASP A 265 -5.17 9.16 -14.26
C ASP A 265 -4.47 8.17 -15.19
N ALA A 266 -3.14 8.18 -15.21
CA ALA A 266 -2.31 7.27 -16.01
C ALA A 266 -2.79 5.81 -15.92
N ALA A 267 -2.75 5.13 -17.07
CA ALA A 267 -3.22 3.76 -17.21
C ALA A 267 -2.32 2.79 -16.44
N ARG A 268 -2.93 1.87 -15.68
CA ARG A 268 -2.21 1.00 -14.75
C ARG A 268 -2.12 -0.43 -15.27
N VAL A 269 -1.04 -1.08 -14.85
CA VAL A 269 -0.88 -2.54 -14.91
C VAL A 269 -0.56 -3.06 -13.52
N PHE A 270 -0.81 -4.34 -13.28
CA PHE A 270 -0.37 -5.05 -12.09
C PHE A 270 -0.06 -6.48 -12.44
N TYR A 271 1.07 -7.01 -11.98
CA TYR A 271 1.28 -8.45 -12.05
C TYR A 271 0.56 -9.10 -10.87
N ASN A 272 -0.31 -10.05 -11.18
CA ASN A 272 -1.10 -10.75 -10.20
C ASN A 272 -1.08 -12.23 -10.56
N HIS A 273 -0.75 -13.08 -9.59
CA HIS A 273 -0.47 -14.50 -9.84
C HIS A 273 0.54 -14.66 -11.01
N ASP A 274 0.13 -15.37 -12.06
CA ASP A 274 0.96 -15.69 -13.23
C ASP A 274 0.74 -14.74 -14.42
N VAL A 275 -0.13 -13.72 -14.26
CA VAL A 275 -0.53 -12.81 -15.33
C VAL A 275 -0.23 -11.36 -15.00
N VAL A 276 -0.23 -10.52 -16.03
CA VAL A 276 -0.25 -9.06 -15.92
C VAL A 276 -1.66 -8.60 -16.25
N GLU A 277 -2.36 -8.10 -15.24
CA GLU A 277 -3.63 -7.41 -15.40
C GLU A 277 -3.35 -5.99 -15.91
N ALA A 278 -3.96 -5.64 -17.04
CA ALA A 278 -3.84 -4.31 -17.64
C ALA A 278 -5.20 -3.64 -17.69
N GLU A 279 -5.27 -2.36 -17.33
CA GLU A 279 -6.50 -1.60 -17.51
C GLU A 279 -6.83 -1.41 -19.00
N ARG A 280 -8.11 -1.22 -19.30
CA ARG A 280 -8.58 -1.01 -20.68
C ARG A 280 -7.93 0.20 -21.36
N SER A 281 -7.51 1.20 -20.59
CA SER A 281 -6.85 2.40 -21.09
C SER A 281 -5.36 2.19 -21.43
N VAL A 282 -4.77 1.03 -21.10
CA VAL A 282 -3.40 0.73 -21.51
C VAL A 282 -3.34 0.60 -23.03
N ARG A 283 -2.37 1.28 -23.65
CA ARG A 283 -2.23 1.32 -25.11
C ARG A 283 -2.01 -0.08 -25.70
N ALA A 284 -2.60 -0.34 -26.85
CA ALA A 284 -2.48 -1.64 -27.52
C ALA A 284 -1.04 -2.01 -27.89
N ASP A 285 -0.22 -1.03 -28.27
CA ASP A 285 1.20 -1.24 -28.58
C ASP A 285 2.03 -1.58 -27.33
N ALA A 286 1.67 -1.02 -26.18
CA ALA A 286 2.25 -1.36 -24.89
C ALA A 286 1.90 -2.80 -24.46
N ILE A 287 0.63 -3.19 -24.60
CA ILE A 287 0.17 -4.58 -24.34
C ILE A 287 0.94 -5.57 -25.21
N GLU A 288 1.05 -5.29 -26.50
CA GLU A 288 1.76 -6.18 -27.43
C GLU A 288 3.26 -6.20 -27.16
N GLY A 289 3.86 -5.07 -26.78
CA GLY A 289 5.25 -5.02 -26.33
C GLY A 289 5.49 -5.89 -25.09
N LEU A 290 4.61 -5.82 -24.09
CA LEU A 290 4.70 -6.67 -22.89
C LEU A 290 4.59 -8.16 -23.24
N ARG A 291 3.72 -8.53 -24.19
CA ARG A 291 3.62 -9.91 -24.69
C ARG A 291 4.89 -10.38 -25.38
N ARG A 292 5.50 -9.55 -26.21
CA ARG A 292 6.79 -9.86 -26.86
C ARG A 292 7.93 -10.06 -25.85
N LEU A 293 7.90 -9.31 -24.75
CA LEU A 293 8.84 -9.48 -23.63
C LEU A 293 8.55 -10.76 -22.81
N GLY A 294 7.43 -11.46 -23.06
CA GLY A 294 7.09 -12.73 -22.41
C GLY A 294 6.05 -12.62 -21.29
N HIS A 295 5.42 -11.47 -21.08
CA HIS A 295 4.33 -11.34 -20.12
C HIS A 295 3.01 -11.90 -20.66
N GLN A 296 2.30 -12.66 -19.84
CA GLN A 296 0.91 -13.01 -20.12
C GLN A 296 0.00 -11.87 -19.71
N VAL A 297 -0.44 -11.04 -20.66
CA VAL A 297 -1.27 -9.85 -20.39
C VAL A 297 -2.76 -10.14 -20.61
N VAL A 298 -3.56 -9.84 -19.59
CA VAL A 298 -5.03 -9.94 -19.60
C VAL A 298 -5.67 -8.60 -19.26
N GLU A 299 -6.90 -8.35 -19.72
CA GLU A 299 -7.66 -7.17 -19.26
C GLU A 299 -8.03 -7.34 -17.78
N SER A 300 -7.83 -6.30 -17.00
CA SER A 300 -8.22 -6.30 -15.58
C SER A 300 -9.74 -6.37 -15.43
N GLY A 301 -10.22 -7.28 -14.58
CA GLY A 301 -11.65 -7.41 -14.27
C GLY A 301 -12.19 -6.29 -13.36
N HIS A 302 -11.31 -5.55 -12.70
CA HIS A 302 -11.65 -4.46 -11.79
C HIS A 302 -10.69 -3.27 -11.95
N PRO A 303 -11.09 -2.04 -11.58
CA PRO A 303 -10.18 -0.90 -11.59
C PRO A 303 -8.97 -1.14 -10.68
N LEU A 304 -7.77 -0.83 -11.16
CA LEU A 304 -6.55 -1.04 -10.38
C LEU A 304 -6.35 0.11 -9.40
N GLY A 305 -6.83 -0.10 -8.18
CA GLY A 305 -6.63 0.79 -7.04
C GLY A 305 -7.50 2.04 -7.02
N GLY A 306 -7.03 3.05 -6.29
CA GLY A 306 -7.71 4.34 -6.08
C GLY A 306 -6.80 5.32 -5.35
N GLY A 307 -6.30 6.34 -6.05
CA GLY A 307 -5.37 7.35 -5.56
C GLY A 307 -6.02 8.57 -4.93
N GLN A 308 -5.39 9.13 -3.90
CA GLN A 308 -5.59 10.53 -3.50
C GLN A 308 -4.23 11.15 -3.19
N ALA A 309 -4.08 12.44 -3.46
CA ALA A 309 -2.87 13.18 -3.11
C ALA A 309 -3.18 14.67 -2.90
N VAL A 310 -2.36 15.34 -2.08
CA VAL A 310 -2.34 16.80 -2.00
C VAL A 310 -0.89 17.26 -2.12
N LEU A 311 -0.54 17.84 -3.26
CA LEU A 311 0.80 18.39 -3.52
C LEU A 311 0.93 19.79 -2.92
N ILE A 312 2.04 20.02 -2.23
CA ILE A 312 2.46 21.31 -1.69
C ILE A 312 3.49 21.91 -2.66
N ASP A 313 3.10 22.98 -3.35
CA ASP A 313 4.03 23.78 -4.15
C ASP A 313 4.60 24.90 -3.27
N TRP A 314 5.83 24.72 -2.80
CA TRP A 314 6.50 25.69 -1.91
C TRP A 314 6.96 26.96 -2.64
N GLU A 315 7.18 26.90 -3.95
CA GLU A 315 7.59 28.07 -4.74
C GLU A 315 6.40 28.99 -4.99
N LYS A 316 5.24 28.42 -5.34
CA LYS A 316 4.00 29.16 -5.58
C LYS A 316 3.14 29.37 -4.34
N GLY A 317 3.41 28.63 -3.26
CA GLY A 317 2.61 28.66 -2.03
C GLY A 317 1.21 28.04 -2.18
N THR A 318 1.00 27.17 -3.17
CA THR A 318 -0.33 26.60 -3.49
C THR A 318 -0.44 25.13 -3.10
N LEU A 319 -1.69 24.65 -2.97
CA LEU A 319 -2.00 23.24 -2.77
C LEU A 319 -2.75 22.72 -4.00
N THR A 320 -2.33 21.56 -4.51
CA THR A 320 -3.02 20.88 -5.62
C THR A 320 -3.53 19.52 -5.13
N GLY A 321 -4.85 19.38 -5.03
CA GLY A 321 -5.48 18.10 -4.69
C GLY A 321 -5.78 17.28 -5.95
N ALA A 322 -5.63 15.96 -5.87
CA ALA A 322 -5.97 15.04 -6.94
C ALA A 322 -6.75 13.83 -6.38
N SER A 323 -7.73 13.36 -7.17
CA SER A 323 -8.66 12.29 -6.79
C SER A 323 -8.85 11.33 -7.96
N ASP A 324 -8.77 10.04 -7.68
CA ASP A 324 -8.78 9.01 -8.72
C ASP A 324 -10.17 8.77 -9.32
N PRO A 325 -10.33 8.87 -10.66
CA PRO A 325 -11.62 8.70 -11.32
C PRO A 325 -12.13 7.25 -11.31
N ARG A 326 -11.32 6.27 -10.88
CA ARG A 326 -11.71 4.85 -10.76
C ARG A 326 -12.65 4.56 -9.60
N LYS A 327 -12.82 5.52 -8.69
CA LYS A 327 -13.66 5.43 -7.50
C LYS A 327 -14.44 6.73 -7.34
N ASP A 328 -15.61 6.67 -6.70
CA ASP A 328 -16.25 7.89 -6.21
C ASP A 328 -15.32 8.56 -5.20
N GLY A 329 -14.99 9.83 -5.42
CA GLY A 329 -14.00 10.57 -4.67
C GLY A 329 -14.02 12.04 -5.07
N LEU A 330 -13.31 12.88 -4.31
CA LEU A 330 -13.22 14.31 -4.57
C LEU A 330 -11.95 14.89 -3.95
N ALA A 331 -11.41 15.92 -4.62
CA ALA A 331 -10.41 16.83 -4.07
C ALA A 331 -11.07 18.19 -3.86
N LEU A 332 -10.94 18.76 -2.66
CA LEU A 332 -11.51 20.06 -2.30
C LEU A 332 -10.46 20.91 -1.57
N GLY A 333 -10.53 22.22 -1.77
CA GLY A 333 -9.77 23.24 -1.03
C GLY A 333 -10.69 24.35 -0.57
N TYR A 334 -10.25 25.12 0.43
CA TYR A 334 -10.93 26.28 0.98
C TYR A 334 -9.93 27.32 1.46
#